data_AF-A0A3B3VTX4-F1
#
_entry.id   AF-A0A3B3VTX4-F1
#
_cell.length_a   1.000
_cell.length_b   1.000
_cell.length_c   1.000
_cell.angle_alpha   90.00
_cell.angle_beta   90.00
_cell.angle_gamma   90.00
#
_symmetry.space_group_name_H-M   'P 1'
#
loop_
_entity.id
_entity.type
_entity.pdbx_description
1 polymer ?
#
loop_
_entity_poly.entity_id
_entity_poly.type
_entity_poly.pdbx_seq_one_letter_code
_entity_poly.pdbx_strand_id
1 'polypeptide(L)' 'MQNSQQKTTSLLVKTPNQAQEDQIIDGVDMKWTVKDLKAHLSRVYPSKP' A
#
# COMPACT_ATOMS: atom_id res chain seq x y z
N MET A 1 -9.64 28.43 -2.32
CA MET A 1 -9.17 27.39 -1.38
C MET A 1 -8.59 26.28 -2.24
N GLN A 2 -7.27 26.18 -2.35
CA GLN A 2 -6.64 25.13 -3.16
C GLN A 2 -6.86 23.79 -2.45
N ASN A 3 -7.81 22.99 -2.95
CA ASN A 3 -7.93 21.59 -2.56
C ASN A 3 -6.57 20.96 -2.85
N SER A 4 -5.82 20.70 -1.80
CA SER A 4 -4.60 19.91 -1.88
C SER A 4 -5.04 18.53 -2.29
N GLN A 5 -5.07 18.25 -3.59
CA GLN A 5 -5.29 16.90 -4.10
C GLN A 5 -4.23 16.05 -3.42
N GLN A 6 -4.64 15.26 -2.42
CA GLN A 6 -3.75 14.27 -1.83
C GLN A 6 -3.32 13.39 -2.98
N LYS A 7 -2.05 13.50 -3.35
CA LYS A 7 -1.51 12.76 -4.47
C LYS A 7 -1.43 11.30 -4.02
N THR A 8 -2.46 10.56 -4.37
CA THR A 8 -2.53 9.13 -4.12
C THR A 8 -1.89 8.39 -5.28
N THR A 9 -1.29 7.24 -4.98
CA THR A 9 -0.65 6.34 -5.93
C THR A 9 -1.14 4.92 -5.73
N SER A 10 -1.11 4.13 -6.80
CA SER A 10 -1.36 2.70 -6.74
C SER A 10 -0.04 1.96 -6.57
N LEU A 11 0.03 1.02 -5.62
CA LEU A 11 1.20 0.19 -5.38
C LEU A 11 0.89 -1.27 -5.73
N LEU A 12 1.78 -1.89 -6.50
CA LEU A 12 1.78 -3.32 -6.76
C LEU A 12 2.64 -4.03 -5.70
N VAL A 13 2.01 -4.83 -4.85
CA VAL A 13 2.65 -5.62 -3.81
C VAL A 13 2.87 -7.04 -4.33
N LYS A 14 4.14 -7.44 -4.40
CA LYS A 14 4.55 -8.78 -4.79
C LYS A 14 5.03 -9.54 -3.57
N THR A 15 4.57 -10.78 -3.42
CA THR A 15 5.02 -11.65 -2.33
C THR A 15 6.27 -12.44 -2.71
N PRO A 16 7.13 -12.81 -1.74
CA PRO A 16 8.26 -13.69 -1.99
C PRO A 16 7.79 -15.01 -2.62
N ASN A 17 8.47 -15.47 -3.66
CA ASN A 17 8.16 -16.71 -4.39
C ASN A 17 6.73 -16.80 -4.94
N GLN A 18 6.04 -15.66 -5.13
CA GLN A 18 4.62 -15.62 -5.53
C GLN A 18 3.72 -16.47 -4.61
N ALA A 19 4.08 -16.56 -3.31
CA ALA A 19 3.31 -17.30 -2.31
C ALA A 19 1.86 -16.81 -2.22
N GLN A 20 1.62 -15.54 -2.56
CA GLN A 20 0.32 -14.97 -2.85
C GLN A 20 0.37 -14.20 -4.18
N GLU A 21 -0.77 -14.14 -4.87
CA GLU A 21 -0.92 -13.35 -6.09
C GLU A 21 -0.57 -11.88 -5.87
N ASP A 22 -0.05 -11.24 -6.91
CA ASP A 22 0.25 -9.82 -6.89
C ASP A 22 -1.00 -9.00 -6.53
N GLN A 23 -0.86 -8.06 -5.61
CA GLN A 23 -1.98 -7.24 -5.14
C GLN A 23 -1.77 -5.79 -5.52
N ILE A 24 -2.83 -5.13 -5.98
CA ILE A 24 -2.81 -3.69 -6.25
C ILE A 24 -3.51 -2.99 -5.10
N ILE A 25 -2.83 -2.00 -4.51
CA ILE A 25 -3.37 -1.15 -3.46
C ILE A 25 -3.49 0.26 -4.01
N ASP A 26 -4.72 0.72 -4.17
CA ASP A 26 -5.03 2.06 -4.61
C ASP A 26 -5.12 3.04 -3.43
N GLY A 27 -4.98 4.33 -3.71
CA GLY A 27 -5.22 5.36 -2.70
C GLY A 27 -4.06 5.58 -1.72
N VAL A 28 -2.85 5.10 -2.03
CA VAL A 28 -1.69 5.26 -1.12
C VAL A 28 -1.21 6.70 -1.15
N ASP A 29 -1.27 7.37 0.01
CA ASP A 29 -0.79 8.75 0.14
C ASP A 29 0.74 8.79 0.02
N MET A 30 1.27 9.63 -0.88
CA MET A 30 2.72 9.80 -1.07
C MET A 30 3.47 10.30 0.17
N LYS A 31 2.76 10.78 1.20
CA LYS A 31 3.36 11.17 2.48
C LYS A 31 3.66 9.98 3.40
N TRP A 32 3.19 8.78 3.07
CA TRP A 32 3.44 7.60 3.90
C TRP A 32 4.91 7.22 3.90
N THR A 33 5.42 6.89 5.08
CA THR A 33 6.71 6.21 5.18
C THR A 33 6.54 4.73 4.83
N VAL A 34 7.66 4.05 4.55
CA VAL A 34 7.66 2.58 4.38
C VAL A 34 7.07 1.88 5.62
N LYS A 35 7.23 2.45 6.82
CA LYS A 35 6.65 1.91 8.05
C LYS A 35 5.12 2.01 8.05
N ASP A 36 4.57 3.14 7.62
CA ASP A 36 3.12 3.34 7.53
C ASP A 36 2.50 2.40 6.50
N LEU A 37 3.16 2.25 5.34
CA LEU A 37 2.77 1.29 4.33
C LEU A 37 2.77 -0.15 4.89
N LYS A 38 3.83 -0.57 5.58
CA LYS A 38 3.89 -1.91 6.19
C LYS A 38 2.81 -2.12 7.27
N ALA A 39 2.51 -1.09 8.05
CA ALA A 39 1.45 -1.14 9.05
C ALA A 39 0.06 -1.25 8.40
N HIS A 40 -0.17 -0.52 7.31
CA HIS A 40 -1.39 -0.64 6.50
C HIS A 40 -1.52 -2.04 5.90
N LEU A 41 -0.45 -2.53 5.26
CA LEU A 41 -0.38 -3.89 4.71
C LEU A 41 -0.69 -4.95 5.77
N SER A 42 -0.13 -4.84 6.97
CA SER A 42 -0.40 -5.80 8.04
C SER A 42 -1.84 -5.78 8.54
N ARG A 43 -2.60 -4.69 8.34
CA ARG A 43 -4.03 -4.59 8.70
C ARG A 43 -4.92 -5.16 7.60
N VAL A 44 -4.58 -4.85 6.35
CA VAL A 44 -5.32 -5.32 5.17
C VAL A 44 -5.03 -6.81 4.91
N TYR A 45 -3.85 -7.30 5.30
CA TYR A 45 -3.43 -8.69 5.16
C TYR A 45 -3.05 -9.32 6.51
N PRO A 46 -4.02 -9.94 7.21
CA PRO A 46 -3.76 -10.65 8.47
C PRO A 46 -2.75 -11.80 8.31
N SER A 47 -2.66 -12.37 7.11
CA SER A 47 -1.76 -13.48 6.78
C SER A 47 -0.30 -13.07 6.62
N LYS A 48 0.01 -11.76 6.57
CA LYS A 48 1.34 -11.17 6.29
C LYS A 48 1.96 -11.73 5.00
N PRO A 49 1.82 -11.04 3.85
CA PRO A 49 2.46 -11.44 2.59
C PRO A 49 3.97 -11.63 2.70
#